data_AF-A0A5R9LVV1-F1
#
_entry.id   AF-A0A5R9LVV1-F1
#
_cell.length_a   1.000
_cell.length_b   1.000
_cell.length_c   1.000
_cell.angle_alpha   90.00
_cell.angle_beta   90.00
_cell.angle_gamma   90.00
#
_symmetry.space_group_name_H-M   'P 1'
#
loop_
_entity.id
_entity.type
_entity.pdbx_description
1 polymer ?
#
loop_
_entity_poly.entity_id
_entity_poly.type
_entity_poly.pdbx_seq_one_letter_code
_entity_poly.pdbx_strand_id
1 'polypeptide(L)'
;MPKRKGRRSKAQWRRELRQRAAVVSGGVAVVLFALWQVPWIVLGVGVAGGVGAVCWCGWRAHRRERAGDQVWREQNRRMELERSMVAIDAMSWQDFEHYVAELCRRDGCTDVFVSGGSGDLAADVIGRMPDGRRLVVQVKHYAPHRSVPSGDMQKFVGMAFAEHHADVALFVATCAYGKAARDLAVKHNIVALNRDLFGSWNSGAPLTSLLPLSGTGGGPPRGQRAPRKRQQGTA
;
A
#
# COMPACT_ATOMS: atom_id res chain seq x y z
N MET A 1 38.94 -93.90 6.01
CA MET A 1 39.21 -92.94 4.91
C MET A 1 40.03 -91.76 5.43
N PRO A 2 41.20 -91.43 4.86
CA PRO A 2 42.02 -90.32 5.35
C PRO A 2 41.64 -89.01 4.62
N LYS A 3 41.56 -87.89 5.34
CA LYS A 3 41.61 -86.54 4.73
C LYS A 3 43.01 -85.97 4.90
N ARG A 4 43.80 -85.97 3.82
CA ARG A 4 45.09 -85.25 3.71
C ARG A 4 44.83 -83.74 3.85
N LYS A 5 45.38 -83.09 4.88
CA LYS A 5 45.50 -81.63 4.96
C LYS A 5 46.80 -81.20 4.26
N GLY A 6 46.68 -80.46 3.16
CA GLY A 6 47.80 -80.00 2.34
C GLY A 6 48.70 -78.98 3.07
N ARG A 7 50.02 -79.18 2.96
CA ARG A 7 51.07 -78.30 3.49
C ARG A 7 51.25 -77.11 2.54
N ARG A 8 50.82 -75.90 2.94
CA ARG A 8 51.00 -74.66 2.13
C ARG A 8 52.48 -74.26 2.05
N SER A 9 52.95 -73.86 0.88
CA SER A 9 54.36 -73.51 0.60
C SER A 9 54.73 -72.11 1.10
N LYS A 10 55.94 -71.93 1.67
CA LYS A 10 56.47 -70.66 2.20
C LYS A 10 56.42 -69.48 1.21
N ALA A 11 56.45 -69.75 -0.10
CA ALA A 11 56.34 -68.74 -1.15
C ALA A 11 54.91 -68.19 -1.30
N GLN A 12 53.89 -69.01 -1.07
CA GLN A 12 52.49 -68.58 -1.06
C GLN A 12 52.21 -67.69 0.16
N TRP A 13 52.77 -68.03 1.32
CA TRP A 13 52.65 -67.23 2.54
C TRP A 13 53.26 -65.83 2.42
N ARG A 14 54.43 -65.69 1.77
CA ARG A 14 55.04 -64.36 1.52
C ARG A 14 54.26 -63.52 0.51
N ARG A 15 53.59 -64.13 -0.48
CA ARG A 15 52.73 -63.43 -1.44
C ARG A 15 51.42 -62.98 -0.80
N GLU A 16 50.77 -63.82 0.01
CA GLU A 16 49.58 -63.44 0.79
C GLU A 16 49.89 -62.28 1.75
N LEU A 17 51.06 -62.28 2.41
CA LEU A 17 51.47 -61.16 3.28
C LEU A 17 51.72 -59.86 2.52
N ARG A 18 52.40 -59.92 1.35
CA ARG A 18 52.60 -58.73 0.50
C ARG A 18 51.28 -58.20 -0.06
N GLN A 19 50.35 -59.08 -0.44
CA GLN A 19 49.02 -58.69 -0.89
C GLN A 19 48.21 -58.05 0.25
N ARG A 20 48.23 -58.63 1.46
CA ARG A 20 47.57 -58.05 2.63
C ARG A 20 48.19 -56.71 3.04
N ALA A 21 49.52 -56.60 3.02
CA ALA A 21 50.22 -55.35 3.31
C ALA A 21 49.89 -54.27 2.27
N ALA A 22 49.84 -54.61 0.98
CA ALA A 22 49.47 -53.69 -0.09
C ALA A 22 48.01 -53.21 0.02
N VAL A 23 47.08 -54.09 0.41
CA VAL A 23 45.67 -53.72 0.64
C VAL A 23 45.54 -52.80 1.87
N VAL A 24 46.25 -53.10 2.96
CA VAL A 24 46.26 -52.26 4.16
C VAL A 24 46.88 -50.90 3.86
N SER A 25 48.01 -50.84 3.15
CA SER A 25 48.65 -49.57 2.78
C SER A 25 47.79 -48.74 1.82
N GLY A 26 47.11 -49.39 0.87
CA GLY A 26 46.15 -48.72 0.00
C GLY A 26 44.97 -48.13 0.78
N GLY A 27 44.43 -48.87 1.75
CA GLY A 27 43.38 -48.39 2.65
C GLY A 27 43.84 -47.18 3.48
N VAL A 28 45.05 -47.23 4.05
CA VAL A 28 45.62 -46.10 4.82
C VAL A 28 45.84 -44.87 3.93
N ALA A 29 46.34 -45.03 2.72
CA ALA A 29 46.54 -43.91 1.79
C ALA A 29 45.22 -43.23 1.40
N VAL A 30 44.16 -44.01 1.17
CA VAL A 30 42.81 -43.48 0.89
C VAL A 30 42.27 -42.69 2.09
N VAL A 31 42.45 -43.20 3.31
CA VAL A 31 42.03 -42.50 4.54
C VAL A 31 42.81 -41.21 4.73
N LEU A 32 44.13 -41.21 4.56
CA LEU A 32 44.95 -40.00 4.66
C LEU A 32 44.59 -38.96 3.60
N PHE A 33 44.32 -39.40 2.36
CA PHE A 33 43.86 -38.51 1.30
C PHE A 33 42.48 -37.91 1.61
N ALA A 34 41.54 -38.71 2.09
CA ALA A 34 40.23 -38.22 2.51
C ALA A 34 40.34 -37.20 3.66
N LEU A 35 41.17 -37.49 4.66
CA LEU A 35 41.44 -36.58 5.78
C LEU A 35 42.11 -35.28 5.33
N TRP A 36 43.00 -35.34 4.34
CA TRP A 36 43.62 -34.16 3.74
C TRP A 36 42.62 -33.24 3.01
N GLN A 37 41.50 -33.79 2.51
CA GLN A 37 40.46 -32.99 1.83
C GLN A 37 39.52 -32.28 2.80
N VAL A 38 39.36 -32.77 4.04
CA VAL A 38 38.41 -32.22 5.03
C VAL A 38 38.61 -30.71 5.27
N PRO A 39 39.83 -30.16 5.47
CA PRO A 39 40.04 -28.73 5.68
C PRO A 39 39.52 -27.85 4.53
N TRP A 40 39.71 -28.29 3.28
CA TRP A 40 39.26 -27.55 2.10
C TRP A 40 37.74 -27.54 1.97
N ILE A 41 37.08 -28.64 2.31
CA ILE A 41 35.61 -28.73 2.33
C ILE A 41 35.04 -27.82 3.42
N VAL A 42 35.61 -27.85 4.62
CA VAL A 42 35.19 -26.99 5.74
C VAL A 42 35.36 -25.51 5.39
N LEU A 43 36.48 -25.14 4.76
CA LEU A 43 36.73 -23.78 4.28
C LEU A 43 35.72 -23.36 3.21
N GLY A 44 35.42 -24.22 2.23
CA GLY A 44 34.43 -23.95 1.20
C GLY A 44 33.02 -23.72 1.75
N VAL A 45 32.59 -24.57 2.69
CA VAL A 45 31.28 -24.42 3.37
C VAL A 45 31.23 -23.13 4.20
N GLY A 46 32.33 -22.80 4.90
CA GLY A 46 32.43 -21.56 5.68
C GLY A 46 32.30 -20.31 4.81
N VAL A 47 33.00 -20.26 3.67
CA VAL A 47 32.93 -19.14 2.73
C VAL A 47 31.54 -19.03 2.11
N ALA A 48 30.95 -20.15 1.66
CA ALA A 48 29.61 -20.16 1.09
C ALA A 48 28.55 -19.69 2.12
N GLY A 49 28.66 -20.14 3.38
CA GLY A 49 27.81 -19.69 4.47
C GLY A 49 27.97 -18.20 4.77
N GLY A 50 29.21 -17.69 4.78
CA GLY A 50 29.51 -16.28 4.97
C GLY A 50 28.92 -15.39 3.87
N VAL A 51 29.12 -15.77 2.60
CA VAL A 51 28.55 -15.08 1.44
C VAL A 51 27.02 -15.10 1.50
N GLY A 52 26.42 -16.25 1.82
CA GLY A 52 24.96 -16.37 2.00
C GLY A 52 24.42 -15.45 3.10
N ALA A 53 25.12 -15.36 4.24
CA ALA A 53 24.75 -14.48 5.34
C ALA A 53 24.84 -12.99 4.96
N VAL A 54 25.89 -12.59 4.26
CA VAL A 54 26.05 -11.20 3.77
C VAL A 54 24.95 -10.84 2.77
N CYS A 55 24.67 -11.70 1.79
CA CYS A 55 23.59 -11.50 0.83
C CYS A 55 22.22 -11.40 1.51
N TRP A 56 21.96 -12.27 2.50
CA TRP A 56 20.73 -12.25 3.29
C TRP A 56 20.59 -10.96 4.11
N CYS A 57 21.65 -10.55 4.80
CA CYS A 57 21.66 -9.32 5.58
C CYS A 57 21.47 -8.08 4.71
N GLY A 58 22.16 -8.00 3.56
CA GLY A 58 22.00 -6.92 2.59
C GLY A 58 20.58 -6.86 2.02
N TRP A 59 20.02 -8.01 1.61
CA TRP A 59 18.64 -8.09 1.15
C TRP A 59 17.63 -7.68 2.23
N ARG A 60 17.87 -8.09 3.48
CA ARG A 60 17.01 -7.72 4.62
C ARG A 60 17.11 -6.23 4.97
N ALA A 61 18.30 -5.64 4.90
CA ALA A 61 18.52 -4.21 5.10
C ALA A 61 17.82 -3.41 3.99
N HIS A 62 18.08 -3.76 2.74
CA HIS A 62 17.44 -3.15 1.57
C HIS A 62 15.90 -3.30 1.58
N ARG A 63 15.36 -4.45 2.06
CA ARG A 63 13.92 -4.61 2.26
C ARG A 63 13.37 -3.71 3.38
N ARG A 64 14.13 -3.45 4.44
CA ARG A 64 13.72 -2.54 5.53
C ARG A 64 13.69 -1.09 5.07
N GLU A 65 14.71 -0.66 4.31
CA GLU A 65 14.77 0.69 3.75
C GLU A 65 13.58 0.96 2.82
N ARG A 66 13.30 0.04 1.89
CA ARG A 66 12.15 0.19 0.97
C ARG A 66 10.79 0.19 1.68
N ALA A 67 10.65 -0.55 2.78
CA ALA A 67 9.41 -0.56 3.56
C ALA A 67 9.20 0.75 4.34
N GLY A 68 10.28 1.36 4.84
CA GLY A 68 10.24 2.66 5.51
C GLY A 68 9.90 3.80 4.56
N ASP A 69 10.47 3.79 3.35
CA ASP A 69 10.28 4.83 2.34
C ASP A 69 8.83 5.01 1.94
N GLN A 70 8.08 3.92 1.74
CA GLN A 70 6.67 4.01 1.36
C GLN A 70 5.83 4.66 2.46
N VAL A 71 6.06 4.26 3.71
CA VAL A 71 5.36 4.83 4.87
C VAL A 71 5.73 6.31 5.04
N TRP A 72 7.00 6.66 4.89
CA TRP A 72 7.47 8.04 4.99
C TRP A 72 6.87 8.93 3.90
N ARG A 73 6.84 8.46 2.65
CA ARG A 73 6.22 9.18 1.52
C ARG A 73 4.71 9.35 1.72
N GLU A 74 4.03 8.31 2.22
CA GLU A 74 2.61 8.38 2.55
C GLU A 74 2.33 9.39 3.66
N GLN A 75 3.14 9.38 4.73
CA GLN A 75 3.02 10.34 5.82
C GLN A 75 3.29 11.77 5.37
N ASN A 76 4.35 12.00 4.58
CA ASN A 76 4.65 13.31 4.05
C ASN A 76 3.53 13.83 3.14
N ARG A 77 3.01 12.99 2.24
CA ARG A 77 1.88 13.36 1.39
C ARG A 77 0.67 13.75 2.24
N ARG A 78 0.37 12.99 3.30
CA ARG A 78 -0.72 13.33 4.24
C ARG A 78 -0.48 14.66 4.94
N MET A 79 0.74 14.95 5.37
CA MET A 79 1.07 16.23 5.99
C MET A 79 0.96 17.39 5.00
N GLU A 80 1.37 17.20 3.76
CA GLU A 80 1.20 18.19 2.68
C GLU A 80 -0.28 18.47 2.40
N LEU A 81 -1.09 17.42 2.29
CA LEU A 81 -2.54 17.53 2.15
C LEU A 81 -3.18 18.23 3.35
N GLU A 82 -2.76 17.89 4.58
CA GLU A 82 -3.27 18.56 5.77
C GLU A 82 -2.90 20.03 5.83
N ARG A 83 -1.67 20.39 5.43
CA ARG A 83 -1.23 21.79 5.34
C ARG A 83 -2.04 22.56 4.30
N SER A 84 -2.30 21.97 3.14
CA SER A 84 -3.11 22.63 2.10
C SER A 84 -4.57 22.83 2.54
N MET A 85 -5.08 21.98 3.44
CA MET A 85 -6.41 22.11 4.02
C MET A 85 -6.54 23.18 5.12
N VAL A 86 -5.45 23.68 5.70
CA VAL A 86 -5.53 24.71 6.77
C VAL A 86 -6.19 26.00 6.25
N ALA A 87 -5.84 26.43 5.05
CA ALA A 87 -6.44 27.60 4.42
C ALA A 87 -7.94 27.38 4.15
N ILE A 88 -8.31 26.16 3.77
CA ILE A 88 -9.69 25.78 3.50
C ILE A 88 -10.52 25.73 4.79
N ASP A 89 -9.95 25.27 5.90
CA ASP A 89 -10.65 25.22 7.18
C ASP A 89 -10.92 26.63 7.75
N ALA A 90 -10.09 27.61 7.38
CA ALA A 90 -10.21 29.00 7.82
C ALA A 90 -11.19 29.84 6.98
N MET A 91 -11.56 29.38 5.78
CA MET A 91 -12.44 30.13 4.87
C MET A 91 -13.91 29.98 5.29
N SER A 92 -14.74 30.96 4.92
CA SER A 92 -16.19 30.86 5.12
C SER A 92 -16.79 29.79 4.20
N TRP A 93 -18.01 29.34 4.49
CA TRP A 93 -18.68 28.36 3.63
C TRP A 93 -18.95 28.92 2.23
N GLN A 94 -19.23 30.22 2.11
CA GLN A 94 -19.41 30.90 0.81
C GLN A 94 -18.09 30.98 0.04
N ASP A 95 -17.00 31.33 0.71
CA ASP A 95 -15.68 31.37 0.06
C ASP A 95 -15.29 29.97 -0.44
N PHE A 96 -15.67 28.93 0.31
CA PHE A 96 -15.40 27.56 -0.10
C PHE A 96 -16.17 27.16 -1.37
N GLU A 97 -17.43 27.57 -1.52
CA GLU A 97 -18.20 27.34 -2.75
C GLU A 97 -17.55 28.02 -3.96
N HIS A 98 -17.13 29.28 -3.80
CA HIS A 98 -16.42 30.02 -4.84
C HIS A 98 -15.07 29.36 -5.16
N TYR A 99 -14.36 28.88 -4.15
CA TYR A 99 -13.09 28.19 -4.33
C TYR A 99 -13.26 26.87 -5.09
N VAL A 100 -14.30 26.09 -4.79
CA VAL A 100 -14.64 24.89 -5.58
C VAL A 100 -14.96 25.24 -7.02
N ALA A 101 -15.67 26.35 -7.27
CA ALA A 101 -15.93 26.83 -8.63
C ALA A 101 -14.62 27.22 -9.37
N GLU A 102 -13.67 27.86 -8.69
CA GLU A 102 -12.34 28.15 -9.25
C GLU A 102 -11.56 26.88 -9.59
N LEU A 103 -11.60 25.85 -8.72
CA LEU A 103 -10.96 24.56 -9.00
C LEU A 103 -11.59 23.86 -10.22
N CYS A 104 -12.91 23.93 -10.38
CA CYS A 104 -13.58 23.45 -11.60
C CYS A 104 -13.06 24.17 -12.84
N ARG A 105 -12.97 25.51 -12.80
CA ARG A 105 -12.44 26.31 -13.93
C ARG A 105 -10.98 25.98 -14.23
N ARG A 106 -10.14 25.81 -13.19
CA ARG A 106 -8.73 25.39 -13.31
C ARG A 106 -8.58 24.10 -14.10
N ASP A 107 -9.51 23.16 -13.90
CA ASP A 107 -9.50 21.85 -14.55
C ASP A 107 -10.21 21.83 -15.91
N GLY A 108 -10.55 23.00 -16.45
CA GLY A 108 -11.09 23.18 -17.79
C GLY A 108 -12.62 23.11 -17.87
N CYS A 109 -13.33 23.12 -16.74
CA CYS A 109 -14.78 23.24 -16.78
C CYS A 109 -15.22 24.61 -17.30
N THR A 110 -16.26 24.62 -18.13
CA THR A 110 -16.86 25.83 -18.71
C THR A 110 -18.21 26.13 -18.07
N ASP A 111 -18.75 27.33 -18.33
CA ASP A 111 -20.05 27.78 -17.79
C ASP A 111 -20.18 27.62 -16.27
N VAL A 112 -19.06 27.74 -15.54
CA VAL A 112 -19.03 27.49 -14.10
C VAL A 112 -19.56 28.71 -13.35
N PHE A 113 -20.64 28.54 -12.60
CA PHE A 113 -21.19 29.57 -11.71
C PHE A 113 -21.58 28.99 -10.35
N VAL A 114 -21.50 29.83 -9.32
CA VAL A 114 -22.00 29.52 -7.98
C VAL A 114 -23.49 29.85 -7.96
N SER A 115 -24.30 28.86 -7.59
CA SER A 115 -25.75 29.00 -7.41
C SER A 115 -25.98 29.38 -5.94
N GLY A 116 -26.02 30.68 -5.66
CA GLY A 116 -26.17 31.17 -4.29
C GLY A 116 -27.63 31.42 -3.91
N GLY A 117 -28.04 30.96 -2.72
CA GLY A 117 -29.24 31.45 -2.04
C GLY A 117 -30.09 30.37 -1.38
N SER A 118 -30.99 30.78 -0.48
CA SER A 118 -32.00 29.88 0.08
C SER A 118 -32.91 29.36 -1.04
N GLY A 119 -32.78 28.09 -1.41
CA GLY A 119 -33.57 27.48 -2.50
C GLY A 119 -32.74 27.04 -3.72
N ASP A 120 -31.42 27.00 -3.58
CA ASP A 120 -30.41 26.38 -4.45
C ASP A 120 -30.58 24.86 -4.68
N LEU A 121 -31.58 24.22 -4.05
CA LEU A 121 -31.98 22.84 -4.28
C LEU A 121 -30.78 21.87 -4.26
N ALA A 122 -29.87 22.05 -3.31
CA ALA A 122 -28.68 21.20 -3.16
C ALA A 122 -27.68 21.24 -4.33
N ALA A 123 -27.64 22.32 -5.12
CA ALA A 123 -26.60 22.57 -6.11
C ALA A 123 -25.93 23.92 -5.85
N ASP A 124 -24.70 23.90 -5.33
CA ASP A 124 -23.97 25.13 -4.98
C ASP A 124 -23.10 25.61 -6.16
N VAL A 125 -22.58 24.68 -6.97
CA VAL A 125 -21.82 25.01 -8.18
C VAL A 125 -22.34 24.19 -9.35
N ILE A 126 -22.60 24.87 -10.47
CA ILE A 126 -23.03 24.24 -11.72
C ILE A 126 -22.06 24.66 -12.82
N GLY A 127 -21.76 23.74 -13.73
CA GLY A 127 -20.97 24.03 -14.92
C GLY A 127 -21.00 22.87 -15.91
N ARG A 128 -20.00 22.86 -16.81
CA ARG A 128 -19.81 21.79 -17.78
C ARG A 128 -18.39 21.26 -17.69
N MET A 129 -18.25 19.94 -17.69
CA MET A 129 -16.97 19.27 -17.83
C MET A 129 -16.32 19.61 -19.18
N PRO A 130 -14.99 19.45 -19.33
CA PRO A 130 -14.30 19.66 -20.62
C PRO A 130 -14.85 18.80 -21.78
N ASP A 131 -15.51 17.68 -21.46
CA ASP A 131 -16.17 16.79 -22.43
C ASP A 131 -17.63 17.17 -22.74
N GLY A 132 -18.12 18.29 -22.20
CA GLY A 132 -19.46 18.84 -22.42
C GLY A 132 -20.53 18.37 -21.44
N ARG A 133 -20.25 17.34 -20.61
CA ARG A 133 -21.20 16.82 -19.62
C ARG A 133 -21.56 17.85 -18.56
N ARG A 134 -22.83 17.91 -18.16
CA ARG A 134 -23.31 18.82 -17.12
C ARG A 134 -22.79 18.39 -15.74
N LEU A 135 -22.01 19.28 -15.12
CA LEU A 135 -21.46 19.12 -13.79
C LEU A 135 -22.36 19.83 -12.78
N VAL A 136 -22.76 19.11 -11.72
CA VAL A 136 -23.48 19.67 -10.57
C VAL A 136 -22.73 19.30 -9.31
N VAL A 137 -22.42 20.30 -8.49
CA VAL A 137 -21.61 20.16 -7.29
C VAL A 137 -22.38 20.64 -6.08
N GLN A 138 -22.47 19.79 -5.06
CA GLN A 138 -22.81 20.21 -3.70
C GLN A 138 -21.53 20.29 -2.89
N VAL A 139 -21.37 21.39 -2.17
CA VAL A 139 -20.28 21.71 -1.28
C VAL A 139 -20.80 21.70 0.17
N LYS A 140 -20.03 21.08 1.07
CA LYS A 140 -20.30 21.12 2.52
C LYS A 140 -19.03 21.45 3.29
N HIS A 141 -19.01 22.63 3.90
CA HIS A 141 -17.98 23.05 4.84
C HIS A 141 -18.41 22.69 6.27
N TYR A 142 -18.05 21.49 6.72
CA TYR A 142 -18.31 21.03 8.09
C TYR A 142 -17.01 20.93 8.89
N ALA A 143 -17.12 21.04 10.21
CA ALA A 143 -15.97 20.84 11.09
C ALA A 143 -15.37 19.42 10.90
N PRO A 144 -14.04 19.26 10.94
CA PRO A 144 -13.39 17.97 10.61
C PRO A 144 -13.81 16.77 11.46
N HIS A 145 -14.30 16.99 12.67
CA HIS A 145 -14.78 15.95 13.59
C HIS A 145 -16.21 15.49 13.29
N ARG A 146 -16.94 16.19 12.41
CA ARG A 146 -18.28 15.80 11.97
C ARG A 146 -18.21 14.84 10.80
N SER A 147 -19.37 14.29 10.45
CA SER A 147 -19.54 13.51 9.25
C SER A 147 -20.77 13.98 8.48
N VAL A 148 -20.71 13.91 7.14
CA VAL A 148 -21.87 14.16 6.28
C VAL A 148 -22.96 13.12 6.58
N PRO A 149 -24.16 13.53 7.01
CA PRO A 149 -25.27 12.63 7.27
C PRO A 149 -25.87 12.11 5.96
N SER A 150 -26.57 10.97 6.01
CA SER A 150 -27.24 10.41 4.83
C SER A 150 -28.31 11.33 4.26
N GLY A 151 -28.97 12.14 5.08
CA GLY A 151 -30.01 13.07 4.64
C GLY A 151 -29.50 14.10 3.63
N ASP A 152 -28.28 14.61 3.82
CA ASP A 152 -27.66 15.56 2.89
C ASP A 152 -27.40 14.89 1.53
N MET A 153 -26.92 13.64 1.55
CA MET A 153 -26.71 12.86 0.34
C MET A 153 -28.02 12.51 -0.36
N GLN A 154 -29.08 12.16 0.37
CA GLN A 154 -30.40 11.85 -0.20
C GLN A 154 -31.00 13.06 -0.93
N LYS A 155 -30.92 14.25 -0.32
CA LYS A 155 -31.35 15.50 -0.96
C LYS A 155 -30.57 15.75 -2.23
N PHE A 156 -29.25 15.62 -2.18
CA PHE A 156 -28.40 15.82 -3.36
C PHE A 156 -28.71 14.84 -4.49
N VAL A 157 -28.88 13.54 -4.18
CA VAL A 157 -29.32 12.54 -5.17
C VAL A 157 -30.61 12.97 -5.85
N GLY A 158 -31.61 13.41 -5.08
CA GLY A 158 -32.90 13.84 -5.63
C GLY A 158 -32.75 15.02 -6.59
N MET A 159 -32.05 16.07 -6.15
CA MET A 159 -32.01 17.32 -6.90
C MET A 159 -31.00 17.32 -8.04
N ALA A 160 -29.81 16.71 -7.86
CA ALA A 160 -28.77 16.72 -8.88
C ALA A 160 -29.27 16.13 -10.21
N PHE A 161 -29.99 15.00 -10.14
CA PHE A 161 -30.46 14.31 -11.35
C PHE A 161 -31.84 14.79 -11.82
N ALA A 162 -32.81 14.93 -10.92
CA ALA A 162 -34.18 15.24 -11.31
C ALA A 162 -34.37 16.72 -11.69
N GLU A 163 -33.75 17.62 -10.93
CA GLU A 163 -33.90 19.07 -11.12
C GLU A 163 -32.79 19.64 -12.01
N HIS A 164 -31.54 19.30 -11.70
CA HIS A 164 -30.38 19.89 -12.37
C HIS A 164 -29.84 19.08 -13.54
N HIS A 165 -30.42 17.91 -13.84
CA HIS A 165 -30.04 17.03 -14.95
C HIS A 165 -28.53 16.78 -15.03
N ALA A 166 -27.91 16.48 -13.88
CA ALA A 166 -26.49 16.23 -13.78
C ALA A 166 -26.08 14.98 -14.56
N ASP A 167 -25.09 15.12 -15.45
CA ASP A 167 -24.36 14.00 -16.03
C ASP A 167 -23.23 13.56 -15.09
N VAL A 168 -22.65 14.52 -14.36
CA VAL A 168 -21.63 14.33 -13.34
C VAL A 168 -22.09 15.01 -12.06
N ALA A 169 -22.43 14.20 -11.05
CA ALA A 169 -22.80 14.67 -9.72
C ALA A 169 -21.60 14.55 -8.77
N LEU A 170 -21.13 15.68 -8.27
CA LEU A 170 -19.99 15.80 -7.37
C LEU A 170 -20.48 16.27 -5.99
N PHE A 171 -20.12 15.56 -4.94
CA PHE A 171 -20.36 16.01 -3.57
C PHE A 171 -19.01 16.26 -2.92
N VAL A 172 -18.74 17.49 -2.50
CA VAL A 172 -17.47 17.91 -1.88
C VAL A 172 -17.71 18.19 -0.40
N ALA A 173 -16.89 17.60 0.48
CA ALA A 173 -16.97 17.84 1.91
C ALA A 173 -15.58 17.96 2.57
N THR A 174 -15.43 18.92 3.49
CA THR A 174 -14.22 19.09 4.31
C THR A 174 -14.09 18.08 5.45
N CYS A 175 -15.06 17.18 5.60
CA CYS A 175 -15.12 16.12 6.61
C CYS A 175 -15.37 14.73 5.99
N ALA A 176 -15.51 13.70 6.82
CA ALA A 176 -15.77 12.34 6.35
C ALA A 176 -17.26 12.12 6.03
N TYR A 177 -17.58 11.18 5.14
CA TYR A 177 -18.96 10.71 4.94
C TYR A 177 -19.32 9.63 5.96
N GLY A 178 -20.52 9.74 6.54
CA GLY A 178 -21.12 8.63 7.28
C GLY A 178 -21.32 7.42 6.37
N LYS A 179 -21.35 6.22 6.95
CA LYS A 179 -21.45 4.95 6.19
C LYS A 179 -22.64 4.96 5.22
N ALA A 180 -23.83 5.30 5.69
CA ALA A 180 -25.04 5.35 4.86
C ALA A 180 -24.97 6.41 3.74
N ALA A 181 -24.34 7.57 3.99
CA ALA A 181 -24.13 8.59 2.96
C ALA A 181 -23.19 8.09 1.85
N ARG A 182 -22.15 7.34 2.23
CA ARG A 182 -21.21 6.73 1.29
C ARG A 182 -21.87 5.64 0.45
N ASP A 183 -22.64 4.76 1.09
CA ASP A 183 -23.36 3.68 0.42
C ASP A 183 -24.35 4.26 -0.61
N LEU A 184 -25.01 5.38 -0.28
CA LEU A 184 -25.86 6.13 -1.21
C LEU A 184 -25.06 6.73 -2.37
N ALA A 185 -23.92 7.36 -2.10
CA ALA A 185 -23.09 7.94 -3.15
C ALA A 185 -22.64 6.88 -4.16
N VAL A 186 -22.17 5.71 -3.69
CA VAL A 186 -21.82 4.58 -4.55
C VAL A 186 -23.03 4.10 -5.36
N LYS A 187 -24.17 3.90 -4.69
CA LYS A 187 -25.40 3.40 -5.32
C LYS A 187 -25.90 4.30 -6.45
N HIS A 188 -25.75 5.61 -6.31
CA HIS A 188 -26.23 6.61 -7.28
C HIS A 188 -25.11 7.19 -8.15
N ASN A 189 -23.92 6.57 -8.15
CA ASN A 189 -22.76 7.01 -8.91
C ASN A 189 -22.38 8.49 -8.71
N ILE A 190 -22.46 8.95 -7.46
CA ILE A 190 -22.01 10.28 -7.05
C ILE A 190 -20.54 10.23 -6.67
N VAL A 191 -19.78 11.19 -7.18
CA VAL A 191 -18.37 11.37 -6.83
C VAL A 191 -18.29 12.10 -5.50
N ALA A 192 -18.06 11.35 -4.42
CA ALA A 192 -17.97 11.89 -3.06
C ALA A 192 -16.51 12.24 -2.71
N LEU A 193 -16.13 13.51 -2.84
CA LEU A 193 -14.83 14.04 -2.47
C LEU A 193 -14.80 14.39 -0.98
N ASN A 194 -14.25 13.47 -0.20
CA ASN A 194 -13.95 13.73 1.21
C ASN A 194 -12.74 14.64 1.35
N ARG A 195 -12.41 15.01 2.59
CA ARG A 195 -11.23 15.83 2.91
C ARG A 195 -9.93 15.38 2.23
N ASP A 196 -9.62 14.09 2.23
CA ASP A 196 -8.35 13.58 1.69
C ASP A 196 -8.30 13.66 0.15
N LEU A 197 -9.39 13.30 -0.53
CA LEU A 197 -9.52 13.43 -1.99
C LEU A 197 -9.58 14.90 -2.42
N PHE A 198 -10.33 15.73 -1.68
CA PHE A 198 -10.39 17.16 -1.92
C PHE A 198 -9.01 17.80 -1.73
N GLY A 199 -8.25 17.41 -0.70
CA GLY A 199 -6.87 17.86 -0.54
C GLY A 199 -6.00 17.50 -1.74
N SER A 200 -6.22 16.33 -2.35
CA SER A 200 -5.47 15.90 -3.55
C SER A 200 -5.85 16.76 -4.76
N TRP A 201 -7.14 17.06 -4.92
CA TRP A 201 -7.65 17.99 -5.95
C TRP A 201 -7.07 19.40 -5.77
N ASN A 202 -7.09 19.91 -4.54
CA ASN A 202 -6.56 21.19 -4.12
C ASN A 202 -5.06 21.30 -4.42
N SER A 203 -4.31 20.21 -4.19
CA SER A 203 -2.86 20.15 -4.41
C SER A 203 -2.45 19.95 -5.88
N GLY A 204 -3.42 19.91 -6.81
CA GLY A 204 -3.18 19.93 -8.25
C GLY A 204 -3.53 18.64 -9.01
N ALA A 205 -4.09 17.61 -8.36
CA ALA A 205 -4.64 16.48 -9.10
C ALA A 205 -5.84 16.96 -9.95
N PRO A 206 -5.98 16.56 -11.22
CA PRO A 206 -7.11 17.01 -12.04
C PRO A 206 -8.40 16.29 -11.63
N LEU A 207 -9.54 16.98 -11.70
CA LEU A 207 -10.87 16.45 -11.36
C LEU A 207 -11.17 15.15 -12.13
N THR A 208 -10.75 15.06 -13.39
CA THR A 208 -10.91 13.86 -14.24
C THR A 208 -10.26 12.60 -13.66
N SER A 209 -9.18 12.74 -12.89
CA SER A 209 -8.53 11.61 -12.20
C SER A 209 -9.32 11.12 -10.98
N LEU A 210 -10.19 11.96 -10.42
CA LEU A 210 -10.97 11.68 -9.23
C LEU A 210 -12.39 11.17 -9.54
N LEU A 211 -12.92 11.47 -10.72
CA LEU A 211 -14.25 11.00 -11.16
C LEU A 211 -14.43 9.47 -11.06
N PRO A 212 -13.43 8.61 -11.36
CA PRO A 212 -13.59 7.17 -11.22
C PRO A 212 -13.75 6.67 -9.78
N LEU A 213 -13.50 7.51 -8.77
CA LEU A 213 -13.48 7.12 -7.34
C LEU A 213 -14.86 7.22 -6.65
N SER A 214 -15.96 7.21 -7.43
CA SER A 214 -17.36 7.33 -6.97
C SER A 214 -17.63 6.65 -5.64
N GLY A 215 -17.79 7.43 -4.56
CA GLY A 215 -18.09 6.97 -3.19
C GLY A 215 -17.09 5.98 -2.55
N THR A 216 -16.11 5.46 -3.29
CA THR A 216 -15.15 4.43 -2.86
C THR A 216 -13.90 5.02 -2.23
N GLY A 217 -13.56 6.27 -2.55
CA GLY A 217 -12.39 6.97 -2.01
C GLY A 217 -12.49 7.40 -0.54
N GLY A 218 -13.58 7.05 0.14
CA GLY A 218 -13.70 7.19 1.59
C GLY A 218 -12.79 6.19 2.31
N GLY A 219 -11.53 6.55 2.52
CA GLY A 219 -10.62 5.80 3.39
C GLY A 219 -11.26 5.47 4.77
N PRO A 220 -10.71 4.50 5.51
CA PRO A 220 -11.27 4.11 6.80
C PRO A 220 -11.33 5.33 7.75
N PRO A 221 -12.36 5.43 8.60
CA PRO A 221 -12.54 6.57 9.49
C PRO A 221 -11.28 6.87 10.31
N ARG A 222 -10.83 8.13 10.31
CA ARG A 222 -9.83 8.63 11.27
C ARG A 222 -10.42 8.55 12.67
N GLY A 223 -10.19 7.43 13.36
CA GLY A 223 -10.73 7.24 14.71
C GLY A 223 -10.32 5.96 15.45
N GLN A 224 -9.85 4.90 14.78
CA GLN A 224 -9.35 3.72 15.48
C GLN A 224 -7.82 3.66 15.42
N ARG A 225 -7.17 4.46 16.28
CA ARG A 225 -5.84 4.08 16.77
C ARG A 225 -6.01 2.72 17.44
N ALA A 226 -5.43 1.67 16.86
CA ALA A 226 -5.35 0.36 17.50
C ALA A 226 -4.77 0.54 18.92
N PRO A 227 -5.34 -0.10 19.95
CA PRO A 227 -4.84 0.03 21.30
C PRO A 227 -3.39 -0.45 21.32
N ARG A 228 -2.49 0.46 21.71
CA ARG A 228 -1.06 0.20 21.92
C ARG A 228 -0.98 -0.92 22.96
N LYS A 229 -0.62 -2.14 22.55
CA LYS A 229 -0.39 -3.26 23.48
C LYS A 229 0.62 -2.79 24.52
N ARG A 230 0.16 -2.60 25.75
CA ARG A 230 0.97 -2.29 26.91
C ARG A 230 1.79 -3.55 27.19
N GLN A 231 3.06 -3.57 26.78
CA GLN A 231 4.01 -4.55 27.31
C GLN A 231 4.14 -4.25 28.80
N GLN A 232 3.46 -5.04 29.62
CA GLN A 232 3.75 -5.09 31.05
C GLN A 232 5.00 -5.93 31.21
N GLY A 233 6.00 -5.31 31.82
CA GLY A 233 7.30 -5.89 32.07
C GLY A 233 7.20 -7.07 33.02
N THR A 234 8.09 -8.01 32.75
CA THR A 234 8.60 -9.01 33.67
C THR A 234 9.06 -8.35 34.98
N ALA A 235 8.55 -8.87 36.09
CA ALA A 235 9.24 -8.91 37.37
C ALA A 235 9.63 -10.37 37.62
#